data_AF-A0A5J9TA49-F1
#
_entry.id   AF-A0A5J9TA49-F1
#
_cell.length_a   1.000
_cell.length_b   1.000
_cell.length_c   1.000
_cell.angle_alpha   90.00
_cell.angle_beta   90.00
_cell.angle_gamma   90.00
#
_symmetry.space_group_name_H-M   'P 1'
#
loop_
_entity.id
_entity.type
_entity.pdbx_description
1 polymer ?
#
loop_
_entity_poly.entity_id
_entity_poly.type
_entity_poly.pdbx_seq_one_letter_code
_entity_poly.pdbx_strand_id
1 'polypeptide(L)'
;MAVRAARALALVFCLLCSYAPAPSTAAAGDFLKCLSAAVPSKLLFMQSSPSFTSVLVSSIQNPRFFTSATVRPLCILTPTNASHVQAAVLCGRRHGVRLRVRSGGHDYEGLSYRSTRPEEFAVVDLANLRAVRVNRGAATAWVDSGATVGELGKVWGERYFGAANFKRLAITKGKADPGDYFRNEQSIPPLVPRK
;
A
#
# COMPACT_ATOMS: atom_id res chain seq x y z
N MET A 1 77.93 -22.56 3.78
CA MET A 1 77.23 -21.39 3.24
C MET A 1 76.07 -21.84 2.36
N ALA A 2 74.93 -21.15 2.49
CA ALA A 2 73.71 -21.17 1.68
C ALA A 2 72.78 -22.40 1.74
N VAL A 3 71.79 -22.30 2.63
CA VAL A 3 70.55 -23.08 2.65
C VAL A 3 69.62 -22.55 1.53
N ARG A 4 69.13 -23.43 0.64
CA ARG A 4 68.06 -23.11 -0.31
C ARG A 4 66.71 -23.23 0.41
N ALA A 5 66.11 -22.09 0.76
CA ALA A 5 64.74 -22.04 1.25
C ALA A 5 63.75 -22.14 0.07
N ALA A 6 62.93 -23.18 0.07
CA ALA A 6 61.80 -23.30 -0.84
C ALA A 6 60.73 -22.27 -0.45
N ARG A 7 60.30 -21.43 -1.41
CA ARG A 7 59.20 -20.49 -1.22
C ARG A 7 57.88 -21.23 -1.34
N ALA A 8 57.23 -21.51 -0.21
CA ALA A 8 55.83 -21.93 -0.19
C ALA A 8 54.96 -20.69 -0.43
N LEU A 9 54.22 -20.69 -1.54
CA LEU A 9 53.26 -19.65 -1.88
C LEU A 9 51.98 -19.90 -1.06
N ALA A 10 51.78 -19.15 0.02
CA ALA A 10 50.58 -19.23 0.83
C ALA A 10 49.41 -18.53 0.11
N LEU A 11 48.49 -19.30 -0.46
CA LEU A 11 47.20 -18.83 -0.94
C LEU A 11 46.31 -18.48 0.27
N VAL A 12 46.27 -17.20 0.63
CA VAL A 12 45.29 -16.67 1.60
C VAL A 12 43.94 -16.58 0.90
N PHE A 13 43.11 -17.61 1.05
CA PHE A 13 41.72 -17.58 0.63
C PHE A 13 40.94 -16.70 1.62
N CYS A 14 40.78 -15.42 1.26
CA CYS A 14 40.01 -14.46 2.02
C CYS A 14 38.51 -14.82 1.92
N LEU A 15 38.02 -15.62 2.86
CA LEU A 15 36.58 -15.84 3.08
C LEU A 15 35.94 -14.53 3.53
N LEU A 16 35.63 -13.66 2.56
CA LEU A 16 34.66 -12.58 2.73
C LEU A 16 33.27 -13.21 2.81
N CYS A 17 32.98 -13.82 3.97
CA CYS A 17 31.61 -14.11 4.36
C CYS A 17 30.87 -12.78 4.40
N SER A 18 30.04 -12.56 3.39
CA SER A 18 29.07 -11.46 3.36
C SER A 18 28.01 -11.78 4.41
N TYR A 19 28.33 -11.52 5.68
CA TYR A 19 27.37 -11.54 6.77
C TYR A 19 26.42 -10.38 6.52
N ALA A 20 25.29 -10.64 5.85
CA ALA A 20 24.15 -9.74 5.93
C ALA A 20 23.63 -9.85 7.37
N PRO A 21 23.71 -8.78 8.19
CA PRO A 21 23.17 -8.84 9.54
C PRO A 21 21.66 -9.09 9.44
N ALA A 22 21.16 -10.05 10.23
CA ALA A 22 19.72 -10.18 10.43
C ALA A 22 19.20 -8.84 10.99
N PRO A 23 18.05 -8.33 10.50
CA PRO A 23 17.43 -7.15 11.10
C PRO A 23 17.24 -7.41 12.60
N SER A 24 17.79 -6.54 13.44
CA SER A 24 17.68 -6.66 14.88
C SER A 24 16.28 -6.22 15.34
N THR A 25 15.69 -6.92 16.30
CA THR A 25 14.39 -6.56 16.90
C THR A 25 14.37 -5.13 17.47
N ALA A 26 15.54 -4.60 17.83
CA ALA A 26 15.73 -3.21 18.22
C ALA A 26 15.39 -2.22 17.10
N ALA A 27 15.74 -2.54 15.84
CA ALA A 27 15.45 -1.71 14.68
C ALA A 27 13.94 -1.55 14.44
N ALA A 28 13.18 -2.65 14.59
CA ALA A 28 11.71 -2.62 14.54
C ALA A 28 11.11 -1.77 15.67
N GLY A 29 11.59 -1.94 16.91
CA GLY A 29 11.12 -1.17 18.06
C GLY A 29 11.36 0.34 17.90
N ASP A 30 12.57 0.72 17.49
CA ASP A 30 12.95 2.12 17.27
C ASP A 30 12.17 2.75 16.10
N PHE A 31 11.92 1.99 15.03
CA PHE A 31 11.04 2.41 13.94
C PHE A 31 9.62 2.74 14.44
N LEU A 32 9.01 1.85 15.22
CA LEU A 32 7.66 2.06 15.76
C LEU A 32 7.60 3.27 16.69
N LYS A 33 8.64 3.49 17.50
CA LYS A 33 8.77 4.67 18.37
C LYS A 33 8.92 5.95 17.56
N CYS A 34 9.77 5.96 16.53
CA CYS A 34 9.94 7.08 15.62
C CYS A 34 8.60 7.46 14.96
N LEU A 35 7.88 6.45 14.45
CA LEU A 35 6.62 6.69 13.76
C LEU A 35 5.54 7.20 14.73
N SER A 36 5.41 6.58 15.91
CA SER A 36 4.43 6.98 16.93
C SER A 36 4.64 8.41 17.45
N ALA A 37 5.87 8.92 17.41
CA ALA A 37 6.18 10.30 17.76
C ALA A 37 5.84 11.30 16.64
N ALA A 38 5.80 10.86 15.39
CA ALA A 38 5.65 11.71 14.21
C ALA A 38 4.23 11.72 13.61
N VAL A 39 3.39 10.73 13.93
CA VAL A 39 2.03 10.61 13.38
C VAL A 39 0.98 10.39 14.48
N PRO A 40 -0.27 10.86 14.30
CA PRO A 40 -1.34 10.60 15.25
C PRO A 40 -1.60 9.09 15.43
N SER A 41 -1.74 8.65 16.69
CA SER A 41 -1.95 7.24 17.04
C SER A 41 -3.15 6.59 16.35
N LYS A 42 -4.23 7.35 16.12
CA LYS A 42 -5.44 6.89 15.40
C LYS A 42 -5.19 6.45 13.96
N LEU A 43 -4.05 6.81 13.37
CA LEU A 43 -3.67 6.45 12.00
C LEU A 43 -2.69 5.27 11.97
N LEU A 44 -2.23 4.79 13.13
CA LEU A 44 -1.20 3.78 13.26
C LEU A 44 -1.77 2.52 13.94
N PHE A 45 -1.77 1.42 13.20
CA PHE A 45 -2.29 0.13 13.65
C PHE A 45 -1.12 -0.84 13.86
N MET A 46 -0.86 -1.17 15.12
CA MET A 46 0.13 -2.17 15.50
C MET A 46 -0.50 -3.56 15.43
N GLN A 47 0.30 -4.63 15.37
CA GLN A 47 -0.25 -6.00 15.40
C GLN A 47 -1.11 -6.29 16.64
N SER A 48 -0.86 -5.60 17.75
CA SER A 48 -1.67 -5.68 18.98
C SER A 48 -2.98 -4.88 18.93
N SER A 49 -3.17 -4.01 17.94
CA SER A 49 -4.39 -3.22 17.81
C SER A 49 -5.58 -4.13 17.43
N PRO A 50 -6.75 -4.02 18.10
CA PRO A 50 -7.93 -4.84 17.76
C PRO A 50 -8.39 -4.69 16.30
N SER A 51 -8.19 -3.51 15.72
CA SER A 51 -8.53 -3.17 14.33
C SER A 51 -7.46 -3.55 13.30
N PHE A 52 -6.30 -4.09 13.72
CA PHE A 52 -5.20 -4.38 12.80
C PHE A 52 -5.62 -5.31 11.68
N THR A 53 -6.25 -6.44 12.03
CA THR A 53 -6.67 -7.43 11.03
C THR A 53 -7.72 -6.87 10.09
N SER A 54 -8.72 -6.13 10.60
CA SER A 54 -9.77 -5.55 9.74
C SER A 54 -9.21 -4.51 8.76
N VAL A 55 -8.26 -3.68 9.20
CA VAL A 55 -7.55 -2.75 8.32
C VAL A 55 -6.69 -3.48 7.30
N LEU A 56 -5.94 -4.52 7.73
CA LEU A 56 -5.08 -5.31 6.84
C LEU A 56 -5.89 -5.98 5.72
N VAL A 57 -7.05 -6.57 6.01
CA VAL A 57 -7.82 -7.32 5.00
C VAL A 57 -8.74 -6.43 4.16
N SER A 58 -8.98 -5.18 4.56
CA SER A 58 -9.99 -4.30 3.94
C SER A 58 -9.89 -4.12 2.42
N SER A 59 -8.70 -4.21 1.85
CA SER A 59 -8.44 -4.06 0.42
C SER A 59 -7.64 -5.24 -0.18
N ILE A 60 -7.63 -6.39 0.47
CA ILE A 60 -7.04 -7.61 -0.12
C ILE A 60 -8.01 -8.15 -1.19
N GLN A 61 -7.60 -8.06 -2.45
CA GLN A 61 -8.43 -8.48 -3.58
C GLN A 61 -8.20 -9.94 -3.99
N ASN A 62 -7.02 -10.47 -3.70
CA ASN A 62 -6.70 -11.86 -3.95
C ASN A 62 -6.54 -12.63 -2.61
N PRO A 63 -7.59 -13.31 -2.13
CA PRO A 63 -7.56 -13.98 -0.83
C PRO A 63 -6.61 -15.19 -0.79
N ARG A 64 -6.11 -15.69 -1.94
CA ARG A 64 -5.13 -16.78 -2.04
C ARG A 64 -3.93 -16.59 -1.12
N PHE A 65 -3.57 -15.34 -0.85
CA PHE A 65 -2.35 -14.98 -0.14
C PHE A 65 -2.59 -14.39 1.25
N PHE A 66 -3.77 -14.60 1.81
CA PHE A 66 -4.05 -14.28 3.19
C PHE A 66 -4.29 -15.58 3.97
N THR A 67 -3.19 -16.20 4.36
CA THR A 67 -3.12 -17.48 5.09
C THR A 67 -2.42 -17.30 6.43
N SER A 68 -2.40 -18.34 7.28
CA SER A 68 -1.63 -18.35 8.53
C SER A 68 -0.12 -18.17 8.32
N ALA A 69 0.40 -18.60 7.17
CA ALA A 69 1.81 -18.47 6.81
C ALA A 69 2.17 -17.10 6.18
N THR A 70 1.19 -16.22 5.97
CA THR A 70 1.43 -14.92 5.35
C THR A 70 2.23 -14.03 6.28
N VAL A 71 3.39 -13.56 5.81
CA VAL A 71 4.22 -12.61 6.55
C VAL A 71 3.46 -11.28 6.68
N ARG A 72 3.14 -10.91 7.93
CA ARG A 72 2.36 -9.71 8.26
C ARG A 72 3.28 -8.52 8.53
N PRO A 73 2.84 -7.28 8.24
CA PRO A 73 3.62 -6.09 8.56
C PRO A 73 3.75 -5.87 10.06
N LEU A 74 4.82 -5.19 10.48
CA LEU A 74 5.01 -4.71 11.86
C LEU A 74 3.86 -3.77 12.28
N CYS A 75 3.46 -2.87 11.37
CA CYS A 75 2.35 -1.96 11.56
C CYS A 75 1.74 -1.54 10.21
N ILE A 76 0.55 -0.94 10.27
CA ILE A 76 -0.11 -0.30 9.14
C ILE A 76 -0.31 1.17 9.48
N LEU A 77 0.15 2.06 8.61
CA LEU A 77 -0.11 3.50 8.68
C LEU A 77 -1.16 3.89 7.64
N THR A 78 -2.23 4.59 8.05
CA THR A 78 -3.26 5.13 7.15
C THR A 78 -3.16 6.66 7.05
N PRO A 79 -2.17 7.20 6.30
CA PRO A 79 -1.91 8.64 6.26
C PRO A 79 -3.12 9.42 5.72
N THR A 80 -3.29 10.66 6.19
CA THR A 80 -4.36 11.58 5.76
C THR A 80 -3.80 12.84 5.07
N ASN A 81 -2.48 12.97 5.01
CA ASN A 81 -1.76 14.06 4.35
C ASN A 81 -0.36 13.56 3.93
N ALA A 82 0.35 14.38 3.17
CA ALA A 82 1.69 14.06 2.69
C ALA A 82 2.73 13.97 3.82
N SER A 83 2.59 14.74 4.91
CA SER A 83 3.58 14.73 6.00
C SER A 83 3.62 13.42 6.77
N HIS A 84 2.48 12.72 6.89
CA HIS A 84 2.44 11.39 7.48
C HIS A 84 3.20 10.36 6.61
N VAL A 85 3.11 10.47 5.28
CA VAL A 85 3.87 9.61 4.35
C VAL A 85 5.36 9.93 4.46
N GLN A 86 5.73 11.20 4.50
CA GLN A 86 7.12 11.64 4.69
C GLN A 86 7.70 11.09 5.99
N ALA A 87 6.96 11.16 7.10
CA ALA A 87 7.37 10.60 8.38
C ALA A 87 7.65 9.09 8.31
N ALA A 88 6.78 8.33 7.63
CA ALA A 88 6.99 6.90 7.43
C ALA A 88 8.29 6.60 6.66
N VAL A 89 8.52 7.30 5.55
CA VAL A 89 9.75 7.15 4.74
C VAL A 89 11.00 7.49 5.54
N LEU A 90 10.97 8.60 6.28
CA LEU A 90 12.09 9.04 7.11
C LEU A 90 12.39 8.06 8.25
N CYS A 91 11.38 7.60 8.99
CA CYS A 91 11.56 6.60 10.04
C CYS A 91 12.02 5.26 9.47
N GLY A 92 11.42 4.79 8.37
CA GLY A 92 11.80 3.54 7.71
C GLY A 92 13.25 3.57 7.25
N ARG A 93 13.69 4.66 6.61
CA ARG A 93 15.09 4.84 6.20
C ARG A 93 16.04 4.89 7.39
N ARG A 94 15.69 5.61 8.46
CA ARG A 94 16.54 5.77 9.65
C ARG A 94 16.76 4.46 10.39
N HIS A 95 15.75 3.60 10.44
CA HIS A 95 15.76 2.38 11.23
C HIS A 95 15.78 1.09 10.39
N GLY A 96 16.03 1.20 9.08
CA GLY A 96 16.20 0.03 8.20
C GLY A 96 14.92 -0.80 7.96
N VAL A 97 13.73 -0.25 8.23
CA VAL A 97 12.45 -0.93 8.00
C VAL A 97 11.92 -0.60 6.61
N ARG A 98 11.68 -1.64 5.80
CA ARG A 98 11.11 -1.48 4.46
C ARG A 98 9.63 -1.09 4.54
N LEU A 99 9.19 -0.25 3.61
CA LEU A 99 7.78 0.11 3.46
C LEU A 99 7.21 -0.58 2.22
N ARG A 100 6.00 -1.11 2.35
CA ARG A 100 5.16 -1.51 1.22
C ARG A 100 3.99 -0.54 1.16
N VAL A 101 3.79 0.07 0.00
CA VAL A 101 2.71 1.04 -0.20
C VAL A 101 1.50 0.31 -0.78
N ARG A 102 0.32 0.56 -0.22
CA ARG A 102 -0.94 0.01 -0.70
C ARG A 102 -1.91 1.13 -1.03
N SER A 103 -2.49 1.08 -2.22
CA SER A 103 -3.67 1.85 -2.61
C SER A 103 -4.89 0.92 -2.58
N GLY A 104 -5.42 0.52 -3.74
CA GLY A 104 -6.58 -0.39 -3.83
C GLY A 104 -6.29 -1.88 -3.57
N GLY A 105 -5.03 -2.27 -3.38
CA GLY A 105 -4.64 -3.65 -3.01
C GLY A 105 -4.82 -4.71 -4.12
N HIS A 106 -4.96 -4.30 -5.37
CA HIS A 106 -5.07 -5.17 -6.56
C HIS A 106 -3.73 -5.75 -7.05
N ASP A 107 -2.69 -5.80 -6.20
CA ASP A 107 -1.45 -6.46 -6.58
C ASP A 107 -1.69 -7.96 -6.74
N TYR A 108 -1.44 -8.49 -7.94
CA TYR A 108 -1.73 -9.89 -8.28
C TYR A 108 -0.95 -10.89 -7.45
N GLU A 109 0.15 -10.45 -6.85
CA GLU A 109 1.02 -11.22 -5.97
C GLU A 109 1.00 -10.67 -4.55
N GLY A 110 -0.04 -9.92 -4.15
CA GLY A 110 -0.23 -9.36 -2.81
C GLY A 110 0.95 -8.55 -2.24
N LEU A 111 1.91 -8.12 -3.06
CA LEU A 111 3.17 -7.52 -2.62
C LEU A 111 2.99 -6.13 -2.02
N SER A 112 1.81 -5.54 -2.12
CA SER A 112 1.46 -4.30 -1.42
C SER A 112 1.22 -4.47 0.08
N TYR A 113 0.95 -5.70 0.56
CA TYR A 113 0.62 -5.95 1.97
C TYR A 113 1.31 -7.18 2.60
N ARG A 114 1.94 -8.06 1.81
CA ARG A 114 2.71 -9.20 2.30
C ARG A 114 4.15 -9.18 1.79
N SER A 115 4.99 -10.03 2.37
CA SER A 115 6.27 -10.43 1.77
C SER A 115 6.28 -11.90 1.35
N THR A 116 7.07 -12.22 0.31
CA THR A 116 7.39 -13.59 -0.12
C THR A 116 8.55 -14.19 0.66
N ARG A 117 9.26 -13.39 1.46
CA ARG A 117 10.35 -13.83 2.33
C ARG A 117 10.05 -13.42 3.78
N PRO A 118 10.59 -14.13 4.78
CA PRO A 118 10.55 -13.66 6.16
C PRO A 118 11.38 -12.38 6.28
N GLU A 119 10.70 -11.23 6.27
CA GLU A 119 11.32 -9.92 6.46
C GLU A 119 10.40 -9.01 7.25
N GLU A 120 10.99 -8.05 7.95
CA GLU A 120 10.25 -6.99 8.61
C GLU A 120 9.92 -5.87 7.61
N PHE A 121 8.65 -5.46 7.61
CA PHE A 121 8.18 -4.35 6.81
C PHE A 121 6.97 -3.69 7.46
N ALA A 122 6.68 -2.46 7.08
CA ALA A 122 5.43 -1.78 7.41
C ALA A 122 4.62 -1.50 6.15
N VAL A 123 3.29 -1.40 6.30
CA VAL A 123 2.41 -0.99 5.20
C VAL A 123 2.02 0.47 5.37
N VAL A 124 2.12 1.24 4.28
CA VAL A 124 1.54 2.58 4.17
C VAL A 124 0.31 2.47 3.28
N ASP A 125 -0.87 2.50 3.88
CA ASP A 125 -2.15 2.32 3.21
C ASP A 125 -2.82 3.66 2.90
N LEU A 126 -2.83 4.01 1.62
CA LEU A 126 -3.24 5.32 1.12
C LEU A 126 -4.76 5.49 1.04
N ALA A 127 -5.59 4.56 1.53
CA ALA A 127 -7.06 4.63 1.41
C ALA A 127 -7.69 5.94 1.93
N ASN A 128 -7.02 6.67 2.83
CA ASN A 128 -7.48 7.96 3.34
C ASN A 128 -7.04 9.17 2.49
N LEU A 129 -6.07 9.00 1.58
CA LEU A 129 -5.65 9.97 0.57
C LEU A 129 -6.35 9.63 -0.75
N ARG A 130 -7.61 10.05 -0.88
CA ARG A 130 -8.49 9.70 -2.01
C ARG A 130 -9.28 10.87 -2.59
N ALA A 131 -8.82 12.09 -2.40
CA ALA A 131 -9.49 13.26 -2.97
C ALA A 131 -9.39 13.24 -4.51
N VAL A 132 -10.50 13.61 -5.17
CA VAL A 132 -10.57 13.81 -6.62
C VAL A 132 -11.01 15.25 -6.87
N ARG A 133 -10.15 16.05 -7.50
CA ARG A 133 -10.40 17.46 -7.81
C ARG A 133 -10.31 17.67 -9.32
N VAL A 134 -11.43 18.03 -9.95
CA VAL A 134 -11.53 18.19 -11.41
C VAL A 134 -11.61 19.68 -11.78
N ASN A 135 -10.74 20.12 -12.68
CA ASN A 135 -10.84 21.42 -13.34
C ASN A 135 -11.41 21.22 -14.76
N ARG A 136 -12.69 21.56 -14.92
CA ARG A 136 -13.40 21.46 -16.21
C ARG A 136 -12.80 22.39 -17.27
N GLY A 137 -12.45 23.63 -16.90
CA GLY A 137 -11.94 24.62 -17.84
C GLY A 137 -10.58 24.25 -18.44
N ALA A 138 -9.73 23.60 -17.63
CA ALA A 138 -8.43 23.09 -18.06
C ALA A 138 -8.47 21.63 -18.56
N ALA A 139 -9.61 20.95 -18.49
CA ALA A 139 -9.74 19.51 -18.75
C ALA A 139 -8.72 18.63 -17.99
N THR A 140 -8.44 18.97 -16.73
CA THR A 140 -7.49 18.24 -15.87
C THR A 140 -8.11 17.78 -14.56
N ALA A 141 -7.49 16.78 -13.91
CA ALA A 141 -7.81 16.38 -12.55
C ALA A 141 -6.56 16.14 -11.71
N TRP A 142 -6.67 16.45 -10.42
CA TRP A 142 -5.79 15.96 -9.36
C TRP A 142 -6.49 14.82 -8.64
N VAL A 143 -5.82 13.68 -8.57
CA VAL A 143 -6.37 12.44 -8.03
C VAL A 143 -5.37 11.90 -7.03
N ASP A 144 -5.74 11.86 -5.75
CA ASP A 144 -4.89 11.23 -4.75
C ASP A 144 -4.79 9.73 -5.02
N SER A 145 -3.62 9.13 -4.77
CA SER A 145 -3.32 7.76 -5.18
C SER A 145 -4.19 6.69 -4.52
N GLY A 146 -4.85 6.97 -3.39
CA GLY A 146 -5.78 6.06 -2.74
C GLY A 146 -7.19 6.05 -3.33
N ALA A 147 -7.50 6.95 -4.27
CA ALA A 147 -8.78 6.95 -4.96
C ALA A 147 -8.90 5.74 -5.89
N THR A 148 -10.05 5.08 -5.87
CA THR A 148 -10.38 4.00 -6.80
C THR A 148 -10.78 4.54 -8.17
N VAL A 149 -10.65 3.73 -9.21
CA VAL A 149 -11.11 4.09 -10.57
C VAL A 149 -12.61 4.42 -10.58
N GLY A 150 -13.42 3.72 -9.78
CA GLY A 150 -14.85 4.00 -9.64
C GLY A 150 -15.16 5.37 -9.02
N GLU A 151 -14.44 5.78 -7.96
CA GLU A 151 -14.57 7.11 -7.37
C GLU A 151 -14.17 8.21 -8.37
N LEU A 152 -13.06 8.02 -9.08
CA LEU A 152 -12.62 8.93 -10.15
C LEU A 152 -13.69 9.03 -11.26
N GLY A 153 -14.18 7.90 -11.76
CA GLY A 153 -15.18 7.82 -12.82
C GLY A 153 -16.48 8.53 -12.44
N LYS A 154 -16.94 8.38 -11.19
CA LYS A 154 -18.13 9.08 -10.69
C LYS A 154 -17.95 10.60 -10.70
N VAL A 155 -16.86 11.11 -10.12
CA VAL A 155 -16.61 12.55 -10.02
C VAL A 155 -16.40 13.14 -11.42
N TRP A 156 -15.62 12.47 -12.27
CA TRP A 156 -15.40 12.92 -13.64
C TRP A 156 -16.69 12.86 -14.46
N GLY A 157 -17.49 11.80 -14.34
CA GLY A 157 -18.75 11.63 -15.04
C GLY A 157 -19.77 12.72 -14.71
N GLU A 158 -19.97 13.04 -13.43
CA GLU A 158 -20.81 14.18 -13.02
C GLU A 158 -20.26 15.51 -13.55
N ARG A 159 -18.92 15.66 -13.61
CA ARG A 159 -18.25 16.84 -14.16
C ARG A 159 -18.22 16.87 -15.69
N TYR A 160 -18.43 15.77 -16.39
CA TYR A 160 -18.41 15.78 -17.85
C TYR A 160 -19.83 15.88 -18.41
N PHE A 161 -20.71 14.98 -17.97
CA PHE A 161 -22.09 14.90 -18.44
C PHE A 161 -23.01 15.93 -17.76
N GLY A 162 -22.60 16.51 -16.63
CA GLY A 162 -23.47 17.28 -15.75
C GLY A 162 -24.28 16.36 -14.83
N ALA A 163 -24.45 16.77 -13.56
CA ALA A 163 -25.05 15.94 -12.52
C ALA A 163 -26.45 15.40 -12.89
N ALA A 164 -27.29 16.22 -13.54
CA ALA A 164 -28.61 15.81 -13.99
C ALA A 164 -28.56 14.70 -15.06
N ASN A 165 -27.73 14.87 -16.09
CA ASN A 165 -27.61 13.88 -17.14
C ASN A 165 -26.91 12.61 -16.65
N PHE A 166 -25.86 12.72 -15.82
CA PHE A 166 -25.20 11.57 -15.22
C PHE A 166 -26.18 10.73 -14.39
N LYS A 167 -27.02 11.38 -13.56
CA LYS A 167 -28.09 10.71 -12.82
C LYS A 167 -29.09 10.01 -13.76
N ARG A 168 -29.51 10.67 -14.84
CA ARG A 168 -30.40 10.07 -15.84
C ARG A 168 -29.78 8.82 -16.48
N LEU A 169 -28.50 8.88 -16.87
CA LEU A 169 -27.78 7.74 -17.43
C LEU A 169 -27.69 6.58 -16.43
N ALA A 170 -27.41 6.87 -15.17
CA ALA A 170 -27.36 5.87 -14.12
C ALA A 170 -28.72 5.22 -13.83
N ILE A 171 -29.83 5.97 -13.88
CA ILE A 171 -31.19 5.43 -13.80
C ILE A 171 -31.51 4.57 -15.03
N THR A 172 -31.16 5.04 -16.24
CA THR A 172 -31.37 4.27 -17.48
C THR A 172 -30.59 2.95 -17.42
N LYS A 173 -29.34 2.95 -16.94
CA LYS A 173 -28.59 1.72 -16.74
C LYS A 173 -29.24 0.83 -15.67
N GLY A 174 -29.76 1.38 -14.57
CA GLY A 174 -30.50 0.60 -13.58
C GLY A 174 -31.77 -0.07 -14.13
N LYS A 175 -32.41 0.51 -15.14
CA LYS A 175 -33.57 -0.10 -15.83
C LYS A 175 -33.17 -1.16 -16.85
N ALA A 176 -32.14 -0.87 -17.66
CA ALA A 176 -31.70 -1.74 -18.74
C ALA A 176 -30.81 -2.90 -18.27
N ASP A 177 -30.07 -2.67 -17.19
CA ASP A 177 -29.06 -3.56 -16.62
C ASP A 177 -29.19 -3.60 -15.08
N PRO A 178 -30.32 -4.08 -14.53
CA PRO A 178 -30.57 -4.09 -13.09
C PRO A 178 -29.62 -5.03 -12.32
N GLY A 179 -29.00 -5.99 -13.01
CA GLY A 179 -28.00 -6.91 -12.44
C GLY A 179 -26.56 -6.39 -12.52
N ASP A 180 -26.35 -5.18 -13.05
CA ASP A 180 -25.03 -4.61 -13.32
C ASP A 180 -24.11 -5.56 -14.10
N TYR A 181 -24.61 -6.15 -15.18
CA TYR A 181 -23.84 -6.99 -16.10
C TYR A 181 -22.59 -6.27 -16.60
N PHE A 182 -22.72 -4.98 -16.94
CA PHE A 182 -21.59 -4.12 -17.31
C PHE A 182 -21.00 -3.40 -16.09
N ARG A 183 -20.50 -4.15 -15.09
CA ARG A 183 -19.96 -3.64 -13.81
C ARG A 183 -18.49 -3.21 -13.81
N ASN A 184 -17.87 -3.01 -14.97
CA ASN A 184 -16.47 -2.60 -15.04
C ASN A 184 -16.29 -1.20 -14.43
N GLU A 185 -15.09 -0.89 -13.95
CA GLU A 185 -14.79 0.35 -13.21
C GLU A 185 -14.99 1.63 -14.04
N GLN A 186 -15.02 1.51 -15.37
CA GLN A 186 -15.31 2.60 -16.31
C GLN A 186 -16.80 2.74 -16.65
N SER A 187 -17.66 1.85 -16.15
CA SER A 187 -19.09 1.91 -16.35
C SER A 187 -19.76 2.95 -15.45
N ILE A 188 -20.95 3.42 -15.85
CA ILE A 188 -21.79 4.24 -14.97
C ILE A 188 -22.49 3.30 -13.99
N PRO A 189 -22.27 3.41 -12.66
CA PRO A 189 -22.91 2.50 -11.72
C PRO A 189 -24.44 2.65 -11.79
N PRO A 190 -25.22 1.56 -11.85
CA PRO A 190 -26.67 1.64 -11.97
C PRO A 190 -27.27 2.22 -10.70
N LEU A 191 -28.17 3.19 -10.85
CA LEU A 191 -29.03 3.63 -9.76
C LEU A 191 -30.27 2.75 -9.73
N VAL A 192 -30.21 1.67 -8.95
CA VAL A 192 -31.36 0.81 -8.64
C VAL A 192 -32.15 1.41 -7.46
N PRO A 193 -33.49 1.50 -7.55
CA PRO A 193 -34.32 1.78 -6.38
C PRO A 193 -34.01 0.73 -5.30
N ARG A 194 -33.74 1.16 -4.06
CA ARG A 194 -33.65 0.20 -2.94
C ARG A 194 -35.01 -0.50 -2.83
N LYS A 195 -35.00 -1.83 -2.89
CA LYS A 195 -36.16 -2.65 -2.55
C LYS A 195 -36.44 -2.56 -1.06
#